data_AF-A0A7G2C5V4-F1
#
_entry.id   AF-A0A7G2C5V4-F1
#
_cell.length_a   1.000
_cell.length_b   1.000
_cell.length_c   1.000
_cell.angle_alpha   90.00
_cell.angle_beta   90.00
_cell.angle_gamma   90.00
#
_symmetry.space_group_name_H-M   'P 1'
#
loop_
_entity.id
_entity.type
_entity.pdbx_description
1 polymer ?
#
loop_
_entity_poly.entity_id
_entity_poly.type
_entity_poly.pdbx_seq_one_letter_code
_entity_poly.pdbx_strand_id
1 'polypeptide(L)'
;MSFIRNNAVFVGFLILAHVCYVCFRNREALQRRKSGADLGAEDNIMALYFVILAEGVLGMLLSVFGYVSRKEMQEARLTDRSQDTRYDIFMHTGTQFIHFNHRGKIGATSATEQPAKSESEKKNQ
;
A
#
# COMPACT_ATOMS: atom_id res chain seq x y z
N MET A 1 5.99 -0.28 -12.89
CA MET A 1 5.03 0.87 -12.81
C MET A 1 4.55 1.20 -11.38
N SER A 2 4.93 0.47 -10.32
CA SER A 2 4.44 0.73 -8.95
C SER A 2 4.99 2.00 -8.28
N PHE A 3 6.25 2.36 -8.57
CA PHE A 3 6.91 3.53 -7.96
C PHE A 3 6.23 4.86 -8.31
N ILE A 4 5.88 5.05 -9.59
CA ILE A 4 5.22 6.27 -10.06
C ILE A 4 3.82 6.39 -9.44
N ARG A 5 3.07 5.28 -9.38
CA ARG A 5 1.74 5.23 -8.74
C ARG A 5 1.80 5.59 -7.26
N ASN A 6 2.81 5.08 -6.56
CA ASN A 6 2.99 5.38 -5.14
C ASN A 6 3.45 6.82 -4.92
N ASN A 7 4.26 7.41 -5.79
CA ASN A 7 4.82 8.74 -5.54
C ASN A 7 4.05 9.89 -6.20
N ALA A 8 3.13 9.62 -7.12
CA ALA A 8 2.33 10.65 -7.82
C ALA A 8 1.62 11.61 -6.85
N VAL A 9 1.07 11.11 -5.75
CA VAL A 9 0.42 11.95 -4.73
C VAL A 9 1.39 12.96 -4.11
N PHE A 10 2.60 12.52 -3.77
CA PHE A 10 3.62 13.38 -3.16
C PHE A 10 4.14 14.41 -4.16
N VAL A 11 4.33 14.01 -5.41
CA VAL A 11 4.71 14.93 -6.49
C VAL A 11 3.63 15.99 -6.69
N GLY A 12 2.35 15.60 -6.71
CA GLY A 12 1.23 16.55 -6.78
C GLY A 12 1.20 17.54 -5.62
N PHE A 13 1.44 17.08 -4.39
CA PHE A 13 1.53 17.97 -3.23
C PHE A 13 2.71 18.93 -3.28
N LEU A 14 3.87 18.49 -3.77
CA LEU A 14 5.04 19.36 -3.94
C LEU A 14 4.77 20.47 -4.97
N ILE A 15 4.11 20.14 -6.07
CA ILE A 15 3.69 21.13 -7.07
C ILE A 15 2.69 22.13 -6.46
N LEU A 16 1.70 21.65 -5.71
CA LEU A 16 0.74 22.54 -5.03
C LEU A 16 1.43 23.46 -4.02
N ALA A 17 2.37 22.94 -3.23
CA ALA A 17 3.16 23.75 -2.29
C ALA A 17 3.98 24.82 -3.02
N HIS A 18 4.59 24.47 -4.15
CA HIS A 18 5.31 25.40 -5.00
C HIS A 18 4.39 26.52 -5.52
N VAL A 19 3.23 26.16 -6.07
CA VAL A 19 2.23 27.11 -6.57
C VAL A 19 1.76 28.04 -5.45
N CYS A 20 1.49 27.53 -4.24
CA CYS A 20 1.16 28.36 -3.09
C CYS A 20 2.26 29.37 -2.78
N TYR A 21 3.51 28.94 -2.73
CA TYR A 21 4.65 29.82 -2.48
C TYR A 21 4.77 30.92 -3.56
N VAL A 22 4.63 30.57 -4.83
CA VAL A 22 4.65 31.53 -5.95
C VAL A 22 3.51 32.54 -5.83
N CYS A 23 2.29 32.09 -5.49
CA CYS A 23 1.15 32.95 -5.24
C CYS A 23 1.41 33.96 -4.10
N PHE A 24 2.00 33.51 -2.98
CA PHE A 24 2.37 34.40 -1.88
C PHE A 24 3.40 35.44 -2.31
N ARG A 25 4.45 35.02 -3.01
CA ARG A 25 5.49 35.93 -3.52
C ARG A 25 4.91 36.99 -4.45
N ASN A 26 4.03 36.59 -5.38
CA ASN A 26 3.40 37.51 -6.32
C ASN A 26 2.41 38.45 -5.63
N ARG A 27 1.67 37.97 -4.63
CA ARG A 27 0.82 38.82 -3.80
C ARG A 27 1.63 39.89 -3.08
N GLU A 28 2.74 39.53 -2.45
CA GLU A 28 3.63 40.51 -1.82
C GLU A 28 4.21 41.51 -2.82
N ALA A 29 4.64 41.04 -4.01
CA ALA A 29 5.14 41.91 -5.06
C ALA A 29 4.07 42.92 -5.53
N LEU A 30 2.82 42.49 -5.72
CA LEU A 30 1.71 43.39 -6.04
C LEU A 30 1.41 44.40 -4.93
N GLN A 31 1.46 43.97 -3.67
CA GLN A 31 1.25 44.87 -2.52
C GLN A 31 2.34 45.94 -2.45
N ARG A 32 3.60 45.56 -2.69
CA ARG A 32 4.75 46.49 -2.73
C ARG A 32 4.64 47.50 -3.88
N ARG A 33 4.19 47.06 -5.06
CA ARG A 33 3.89 47.97 -6.19
C ARG A 33 2.82 49.00 -5.82
N LYS A 34 1.75 48.57 -5.16
CA LYS A 34 0.66 49.48 -4.74
C LYS A 34 1.13 50.51 -3.70
N SER A 35 2.13 50.18 -2.88
CA SER A 35 2.76 51.13 -1.94
C SER A 35 3.80 52.07 -2.59
N GLY A 36 3.95 52.07 -3.91
CA GLY A 36 4.84 52.99 -4.63
C GLY A 36 6.29 52.51 -4.74
N ALA A 37 6.58 51.25 -4.39
CA ALA A 37 7.87 50.64 -4.72
C ALA A 37 7.84 50.24 -6.20
N ASP A 38 8.55 51.00 -7.04
CA ASP A 38 8.63 50.76 -8.48
C ASP A 38 9.44 49.48 -8.75
N LEU A 39 8.72 48.36 -8.81
CA LEU A 39 9.25 47.05 -9.16
C LEU A 39 8.83 46.81 -10.61
N GLY A 40 9.82 46.87 -11.51
CA GLY A 40 9.69 46.95 -12.96
C GLY A 40 8.52 46.18 -13.59
N ALA A 41 7.90 46.81 -14.59
CA ALA A 41 6.78 46.28 -15.35
C ALA A 41 7.07 44.85 -15.85
N GLU A 42 6.29 43.87 -15.38
CA GLU A 42 6.14 42.64 -16.14
C GLU A 42 5.03 42.91 -17.14
N ASP A 43 5.39 43.03 -18.42
CA ASP A 43 4.48 43.47 -19.48
C ASP A 43 3.32 42.49 -19.76
N ASN A 44 3.24 41.36 -19.05
CA ASN A 44 2.14 40.41 -19.21
C ASN A 44 1.74 39.66 -17.93
N ILE A 45 1.33 40.40 -16.91
CA ILE A 45 0.84 39.88 -15.61
C ILE A 45 -0.28 38.83 -15.80
N MET A 46 -1.15 39.00 -16.80
CA MET A 46 -2.24 38.06 -17.08
C MET A 46 -1.72 36.69 -17.56
N ALA A 47 -0.70 36.69 -18.43
CA ALA A 47 -0.06 35.45 -18.88
C ALA A 47 0.60 34.72 -17.70
N LEU A 48 1.29 35.44 -16.81
CA LEU A 48 1.89 34.86 -15.61
C LEU A 48 0.83 34.17 -14.73
N TYR A 49 -0.31 34.83 -14.46
CA TYR A 49 -1.39 34.23 -13.66
C TYR A 49 -2.00 33.01 -14.33
N PHE A 50 -2.13 33.02 -15.66
CA PHE A 50 -2.61 31.87 -16.39
C PHE A 50 -1.68 30.65 -16.22
N VAL A 51 -0.36 30.85 -16.29
CA VAL A 51 0.62 29.78 -16.06
C VAL A 51 0.51 29.22 -14.64
N ILE A 52 0.46 30.09 -13.63
CA ILE A 52 0.34 29.68 -12.22
C ILE A 52 -0.97 28.91 -11.98
N LEU A 53 -2.07 29.34 -12.60
CA LEU A 53 -3.36 28.65 -12.52
C LEU A 53 -3.29 27.27 -13.19
N ALA A 54 -2.71 27.18 -14.39
CA ALA A 54 -2.54 25.92 -15.10
C ALA A 54 -1.67 24.93 -14.30
N GLU A 55 -0.59 25.40 -13.68
CA GLU A 55 0.27 24.58 -12.82
C GLU A 55 -0.47 24.10 -11.57
N GLY A 56 -1.28 24.96 -10.94
CA GLY A 56 -2.12 24.60 -9.79
C GLY A 56 -3.16 23.53 -10.14
N VAL A 57 -3.83 23.66 -11.29
CA VAL A 57 -4.78 22.67 -11.79
C VAL A 57 -4.07 21.34 -12.07
N LEU A 58 -2.89 21.37 -12.70
CA LEU A 58 -2.11 20.18 -12.97
C LEU A 58 -1.70 19.47 -11.66
N GLY A 59 -1.20 20.21 -10.67
CA GLY A 59 -0.85 19.66 -9.35
C GLY A 59 -2.05 19.03 -8.64
N MET A 60 -3.23 19.67 -8.71
CA MET A 60 -4.47 19.13 -8.16
C MET A 60 -4.85 17.81 -8.86
N LEU A 61 -4.92 17.79 -10.20
CA LEU A 61 -5.26 16.60 -10.97
C LEU A 61 -4.31 15.43 -10.66
N LEU A 62 -3.02 15.70 -10.57
CA LEU A 62 -2.00 14.68 -10.31
C LEU A 62 -2.13 14.12 -8.88
N SER A 63 -2.46 14.96 -7.90
CA SER A 63 -2.71 14.52 -6.52
C SER A 63 -3.97 13.64 -6.40
N VAL A 64 -5.07 14.03 -7.06
CA VAL A 64 -6.33 13.28 -7.08
C VAL A 64 -6.15 11.96 -7.81
N PHE A 65 -5.53 11.98 -9.00
CA PHE A 65 -5.25 10.78 -9.77
C PHE A 65 -4.38 9.80 -8.99
N GLY A 66 -3.30 10.30 -8.36
CA GLY A 66 -2.45 9.48 -7.50
C GLY A 66 -3.22 8.87 -6.32
N TYR A 67 -4.12 9.63 -5.69
CA TYR A 67 -4.90 9.17 -4.55
C TYR A 67 -5.89 8.08 -4.94
N VAL A 68 -6.61 8.27 -6.05
CA VAL A 68 -7.54 7.27 -6.59
C VAL A 68 -6.77 6.00 -6.99
N SER A 69 -5.62 6.15 -7.65
CA SER A 69 -4.81 5.02 -8.11
C SER A 69 -4.19 4.19 -6.97
N ARG A 70 -4.11 4.73 -5.75
CA ARG A 70 -3.64 3.99 -4.56
C ARG A 70 -4.73 3.13 -3.93
N LYS A 71 -6.01 3.41 -4.17
CA LYS A 71 -7.10 2.63 -3.58
C LYS A 71 -7.26 1.32 -4.34
N GLU A 72 -6.82 0.23 -3.74
CA GLU A 72 -7.23 -1.10 -4.17
C GLU A 72 -8.69 -1.28 -3.74
N MET A 73 -9.57 -1.52 -4.72
CA MET A 73 -10.96 -1.85 -4.42
C MET A 73 -10.95 -3.21 -3.73
N GLN A 74 -11.33 -3.25 -2.46
CA GLN A 74 -11.57 -4.51 -1.78
C GLN A 74 -12.82 -5.15 -2.38
N GLU A 75 -12.72 -6.45 -2.72
CA GLU A 75 -13.86 -7.20 -3.23
C GLU A 75 -15.00 -7.18 -2.20
N ALA A 76 -16.17 -6.73 -2.66
CA ALA A 76 -17.33 -6.45 -1.80
C ALA A 76 -18.15 -7.71 -1.42
N ARG A 77 -17.67 -8.92 -1.72
CA ARG A 77 -18.42 -10.16 -1.48
C ARG A 77 -17.73 -11.08 -0.47
N LEU A 78 -18.36 -11.22 0.70
CA LEU A 78 -18.03 -12.29 1.65
C LEU A 78 -18.15 -13.69 1.02
N THR A 79 -19.04 -13.86 0.04
CA THR A 79 -19.23 -15.14 -0.67
C THR A 79 -18.01 -15.54 -1.50
N ASP A 80 -17.28 -14.60 -2.10
CA ASP A 80 -16.10 -14.91 -2.93
C ASP A 80 -14.93 -15.35 -2.04
N ARG A 81 -14.79 -14.75 -0.85
CA ARG A 81 -13.81 -15.19 0.16
C ARG A 81 -14.14 -16.58 0.74
N SER A 82 -15.43 -16.94 0.79
CA SER A 82 -15.92 -18.21 1.32
C SER A 82 -15.77 -19.39 0.36
N GLN A 83 -15.61 -19.12 -0.94
CA GLN A 83 -15.53 -20.17 -1.96
C GLN A 83 -14.16 -20.88 -1.94
N ASP A 84 -13.10 -20.15 -1.61
CA ASP A 84 -11.74 -20.71 -1.46
C ASP A 84 -11.43 -21.18 -0.03
N THR A 85 -12.22 -20.75 0.96
CA THR A 85 -12.14 -21.35 2.30
C THR A 85 -12.88 -22.69 2.26
N ARG A 86 -12.15 -23.75 1.91
CA ARG A 86 -12.65 -25.12 2.09
C ARG A 86 -13.17 -25.28 3.52
N TYR A 87 -14.36 -25.83 3.64
CA TYR A 87 -14.98 -26.23 4.90
C TYR A 87 -14.01 -27.01 5.80
N ASP A 88 -13.13 -27.81 5.18
CA ASP A 88 -12.04 -28.54 5.84
C ASP A 88 -11.09 -27.65 6.67
N ILE A 89 -10.77 -26.44 6.24
CA ILE A 89 -9.83 -25.58 6.97
C ILE A 89 -10.46 -25.11 8.29
N PHE A 90 -11.75 -24.77 8.28
CA PHE A 90 -12.48 -24.39 9.49
C PHE A 90 -12.81 -25.58 10.38
N MET A 91 -13.14 -26.74 9.80
CA MET A 91 -13.41 -27.96 10.56
C MET A 91 -12.15 -28.58 11.19
N HIS A 92 -11.00 -28.54 10.50
CA HIS A 92 -9.78 -29.17 10.99
C HIS A 92 -8.93 -28.25 11.89
N THR A 93 -9.01 -26.93 11.76
CA THR A 93 -8.27 -26.04 12.67
C THR A 93 -8.89 -26.01 14.07
N GLY A 94 -10.19 -26.32 14.20
CA GLY A 94 -10.77 -26.86 15.42
C GLY A 94 -10.39 -26.16 16.73
N THR A 95 -10.11 -24.86 16.72
CA THR A 95 -9.50 -24.14 17.85
C THR A 95 -10.44 -23.95 19.04
N GLN A 96 -11.65 -24.55 18.99
CA GLN A 96 -12.56 -24.60 20.13
C GLN A 96 -13.02 -26.01 20.53
N PHE A 97 -12.74 -27.07 19.76
CA PHE A 97 -13.22 -28.43 20.09
C PHE A 97 -12.26 -29.55 19.63
N ILE A 98 -10.96 -29.45 19.95
CA ILE A 98 -10.02 -30.56 19.70
C ILE A 98 -10.36 -31.72 20.63
N HIS A 99 -11.08 -32.72 20.11
CA HIS A 99 -11.28 -33.99 20.81
C HIS A 99 -10.15 -34.97 20.49
N PHE A 100 -9.27 -35.20 21.46
CA PHE A 100 -8.10 -36.09 21.38
C PHE A 100 -8.46 -37.59 21.39
N ASN A 101 -9.69 -37.96 21.02
CA ASN A 101 -10.18 -39.34 21.00
C ASN A 101 -10.69 -39.72 19.61
N HIS A 102 -9.83 -39.61 18.59
CA HIS A 102 -10.10 -40.09 17.25
C HIS A 102 -9.19 -41.29 16.92
N ARG A 103 -9.65 -42.19 16.03
CA ARG A 103 -8.95 -43.44 15.66
C ARG A 103 -7.49 -43.26 15.23
N GLY A 104 -7.11 -42.07 14.73
CA GLY A 104 -5.74 -41.72 14.35
C GLY A 104 -4.73 -41.74 15.51
N LYS A 105 -5.18 -41.58 16.76
CA LYS A 105 -4.32 -41.64 17.95
C LYS A 105 -3.75 -43.04 18.21
N ILE A 106 -4.46 -44.10 17.83
CA ILE A 106 -4.04 -45.49 18.03
C ILE A 106 -3.08 -45.94 16.91
N GLY A 107 -3.23 -45.38 15.69
CA GLY A 107 -2.36 -45.69 14.55
C GLY A 107 -1.01 -44.96 14.56
N ALA A 108 -0.91 -43.80 15.20
CA ALA A 108 0.31 -42.99 15.21
C ALA A 108 1.40 -43.52 16.16
N THR A 109 1.04 -44.22 17.23
CA THR A 109 2.01 -44.76 18.21
C THR A 109 2.55 -46.15 17.84
N SER A 110 1.96 -46.84 16.86
CA SER A 110 2.38 -48.19 16.46
C SER A 110 3.42 -48.22 15.33
N ALA A 111 3.78 -47.07 14.75
CA ALA A 111 4.73 -46.96 13.65
C ALA A 111 6.17 -46.58 14.07
N THR A 112 6.46 -46.44 15.38
CA THR A 112 7.79 -46.00 15.86
C THR A 112 8.48 -46.99 16.81
N GLU A 113 8.03 -48.24 16.88
CA GLU A 113 8.82 -49.34 17.47
C GLU A 113 9.13 -50.38 16.40
N GLN A 114 10.05 -50.04 15.49
CA GLN A 114 10.86 -51.05 14.82
C GLN A 114 12.06 -51.37 15.74
N PRO A 115 12.22 -52.60 16.24
CA PRO A 115 13.41 -52.98 16.97
C PRO A 115 14.57 -53.05 15.97
N ALA A 116 15.62 -52.28 16.23
CA ALA A 116 16.88 -52.36 15.53
C ALA A 116 17.41 -53.81 15.61
N LYS A 117 17.45 -54.51 14.48
CA LYS A 117 18.33 -55.66 14.29
C LYS A 117 19.77 -55.15 14.48
N SER A 118 20.36 -55.42 15.63
CA SER A 118 21.81 -55.39 15.80
C SER A 118 22.36 -56.77 15.48
N GLU A 119 23.07 -56.83 14.36
CA GLU A 119 24.04 -57.89 14.04
C GLU A 119 25.24 -57.76 14.98
N SER A 120 25.42 -58.70 15.90
CA SER A 120 26.67 -59.02 16.63
C SER A 120 26.36 -60.24 17.50
N GLU A 121 26.97 -61.42 17.45
CA GLU A 121 28.27 -61.86 16.96
C GLU A 121 28.16 -63.35 16.59
N LYS A 122 28.61 -63.72 15.39
CA LYS A 122 29.35 -64.98 15.22
C LYS A 122 30.81 -64.64 15.48
N LYS A 123 31.40 -65.07 16.60
CA LYS A 123 32.78 -65.58 16.61
C LYS A 123 33.19 -66.16 17.96
N ASN A 124 33.75 -67.36 17.85
CA ASN A 124 34.81 -67.97 18.66
C ASN A 124 34.42 -68.76 19.91
N GLN A 125 34.72 -70.06 19.75
CA GLN A 125 35.32 -70.99 20.72
C GLN A 125 34.41 -71.60 21.78
#